data_AF-A0AB39MEH1-F1
#
_entry.id   AF-A0AB39MEH1-F1
#
_cell.length_a   1.000
_cell.length_b   1.000
_cell.length_c   1.000
_cell.angle_alpha   90.00
_cell.angle_beta   90.00
_cell.angle_gamma   90.00
#
_symmetry.space_group_name_H-M   'P 1'
#
loop_
_entity.id
_entity.type
_entity.pdbx_description
1 polymer ?
#
loop_
_entity_poly.entity_id
_entity_poly.type
_entity_poly.pdbx_seq_one_letter_code
_entity_poly.pdbx_strand_id
1 'polypeptide(L)'
;MAEIKFATVGKGGTVHGTTDETKTLCGKDVAKIVTVPGATIACKACSTQAKKIETEESNTVAENTDTVETVRADVAAIIESLGTLTKSDGDKITALEAQANAELLKISANKRAPLSMQVKAALSEAKSRTTTAVVVRHAETTSLDEVEGLDEIVANAAKIATEGIKSNVGIQTQAKNLAEALLDGRLRIFAKNGLPDLKGTRQQSKDFAGMVYDRAFKLLAEEGFDSGGTIDAEEMRKQIQDKVQYQMTAVLPAFVRSLDDSPEEYAELFGPIKEKNPEAKPSEAVFDAYKINPKSKAELAAERRQAAKELTSGEGSGEGEGEGEGEGSSETEPEAPKSAAVKLAETIAKNAEALGKVKLDELSDTEATALRSALLAFNTATQNVAMNLAGAGTKSE
;
A
#
# COMPACT_ATOMS: atom_id res chain seq x y z
N MET A 1 6.14 37.10 -16.30
CA MET A 1 5.01 37.32 -15.37
C MET A 1 5.42 38.45 -14.46
N ALA A 2 4.66 39.54 -14.42
CA ALA A 2 4.93 40.61 -13.47
C ALA A 2 4.42 40.14 -12.09
N GLU A 3 5.32 39.70 -11.23
CA GLU A 3 4.95 39.24 -9.88
C GLU A 3 4.37 40.39 -9.07
N ILE A 4 3.13 40.25 -8.60
CA ILE A 4 2.51 41.23 -7.70
C ILE A 4 3.11 41.04 -6.31
N LYS A 5 3.89 42.03 -5.87
CA LYS A 5 4.47 42.11 -4.53
C LYS A 5 3.56 42.91 -3.60
N PHE A 6 3.59 42.58 -2.31
CA PHE A 6 2.85 43.33 -1.29
C PHE A 6 3.68 44.50 -0.78
N ALA A 7 3.05 45.65 -0.57
CA ALA A 7 3.70 46.86 -0.11
C ALA A 7 2.81 47.64 0.85
N THR A 8 3.40 48.37 1.80
CA THR A 8 2.67 49.36 2.61
C THR A 8 2.83 50.76 2.05
N VAL A 9 1.79 51.58 2.20
CA VAL A 9 1.80 53.01 1.86
C VAL A 9 1.64 53.85 3.12
N GLY A 10 2.54 54.83 3.32
CA GLY A 10 2.50 55.75 4.45
C GLY A 10 2.66 55.08 5.82
N LYS A 11 2.41 55.83 6.90
CA LYS A 11 2.51 55.34 8.29
C LYS A 11 1.34 54.42 8.71
N GLY A 12 0.28 54.35 7.91
CA GLY A 12 -0.96 53.64 8.22
C GLY A 12 -0.94 52.13 7.95
N GLY A 13 0.16 51.58 7.41
CA GLY A 13 0.38 50.13 7.34
C GLY A 13 -0.59 49.33 6.46
N THR A 14 -1.48 49.96 5.69
CA THR A 14 -2.39 49.25 4.78
C THR A 14 -1.59 48.55 3.69
N VAL A 15 -1.94 47.29 3.39
CA VAL A 15 -1.27 46.48 2.37
C VAL A 15 -1.87 46.76 0.98
N HIS A 16 -1.00 47.09 0.04
CA HIS A 16 -1.25 47.33 -1.38
C HIS A 16 -0.48 46.31 -2.22
N GLY A 17 -0.88 46.12 -3.48
CA GLY A 17 -0.07 45.40 -4.49
C GLY A 17 0.81 46.38 -5.27
N THR A 18 1.96 45.93 -5.76
CA THR A 18 2.88 46.64 -6.67
C THR A 18 3.56 45.63 -7.60
N THR A 19 3.91 46.05 -8.81
CA THR A 19 4.69 45.25 -9.79
C THR A 19 6.09 45.81 -10.06
N ASP A 20 6.35 47.07 -9.69
CA ASP A 20 7.62 47.78 -9.96
C ASP A 20 8.35 48.24 -8.68
N GLU A 21 7.80 47.91 -7.50
CA GLU A 21 8.30 48.26 -6.17
C GLU A 21 8.36 49.75 -5.84
N THR A 22 8.09 50.64 -6.80
CA THR A 22 8.13 52.09 -6.63
C THR A 22 6.74 52.67 -6.44
N LYS A 23 5.75 52.14 -7.16
CA LYS A 23 4.35 52.54 -7.09
C LYS A 23 3.43 51.35 -6.91
N THR A 24 2.42 51.57 -6.09
CA THR A 24 1.32 50.60 -5.93
C THR A 24 0.43 50.57 -7.17
N LEU A 25 -0.34 49.50 -7.35
CA LEU A 25 -1.30 49.35 -8.44
C LEU A 25 -2.39 50.45 -8.46
N CYS A 26 -2.57 51.18 -7.36
CA CYS A 26 -3.45 52.35 -7.30
C CYS A 26 -2.70 53.69 -7.44
N GLY A 27 -1.44 53.69 -7.85
CA GLY A 27 -0.64 54.88 -8.16
C GLY A 27 -0.02 55.60 -6.96
N LYS A 28 -0.05 55.03 -5.75
CA LYS A 28 0.59 55.61 -4.56
C LYS A 28 2.03 55.12 -4.41
N ASP A 29 2.92 55.97 -3.90
CA ASP A 29 4.31 55.61 -3.67
C ASP A 29 4.45 54.52 -2.59
N VAL A 30 5.31 53.54 -2.88
CA VAL A 30 5.60 52.44 -1.97
C VAL A 30 6.50 52.94 -0.83
N ALA A 31 6.10 52.70 0.42
CA ALA A 31 6.93 53.02 1.58
C ALA A 31 7.83 51.84 1.98
N LYS A 32 7.32 50.60 1.90
CA LYS A 32 8.05 49.38 2.24
C LYS A 32 7.41 48.15 1.58
N ILE A 33 8.22 47.21 1.11
CA ILE A 33 7.77 45.89 0.64
C ILE A 33 7.50 44.97 1.84
N VAL A 34 6.43 44.18 1.76
CA VAL A 34 5.96 43.24 2.78
C VAL A 34 6.14 41.82 2.28
N THR A 35 6.94 41.02 2.98
CA THR A 35 7.18 39.59 2.70
C THR A 35 6.61 38.73 3.83
N VAL A 36 5.33 38.90 4.13
CA VAL A 36 4.63 38.10 5.14
C VAL A 36 3.83 37.00 4.43
N PRO A 37 4.09 35.71 4.71
CA PRO A 37 3.29 34.61 4.18
C PRO A 37 1.80 34.81 4.51
N GLY A 38 0.93 34.77 3.50
CA GLY A 38 -0.51 34.97 3.68
C GLY A 38 -0.99 36.42 3.72
N ALA A 39 -0.13 37.41 3.45
CA ALA A 39 -0.57 38.79 3.27
C ALA A 39 -1.59 38.90 2.12
N THR A 40 -2.61 39.75 2.29
CA THR A 40 -3.63 40.03 1.26
C THR A 40 -3.68 41.51 0.95
N ILE A 41 -4.08 41.86 -0.28
CA ILE A 41 -4.22 43.25 -0.71
C ILE A 41 -5.45 43.86 -0.01
N ALA A 42 -5.23 44.64 1.04
CA ALA A 42 -6.28 45.33 1.78
C ALA A 42 -6.89 46.52 1.02
N CYS A 43 -6.13 47.12 0.08
CA CYS A 43 -6.64 48.22 -0.74
C CYS A 43 -7.57 47.73 -1.86
N LYS A 44 -8.86 48.11 -1.81
CA LYS A 44 -9.88 47.75 -2.82
C LYS A 44 -9.50 48.12 -4.26
N ALA A 45 -8.86 49.27 -4.46
CA ALA A 45 -8.40 49.71 -5.78
C ALA A 45 -7.28 48.79 -6.32
N CYS A 46 -6.28 48.47 -5.49
CA CYS A 46 -5.22 47.52 -5.85
C CYS A 46 -5.77 46.10 -6.07
N SER A 47 -6.75 45.66 -5.28
CA SER A 47 -7.38 44.34 -5.46
C SER A 47 -8.11 44.25 -6.81
N THR A 48 -8.78 45.34 -7.23
CA THR A 48 -9.47 45.39 -8.53
C THR A 48 -8.47 45.37 -9.69
N GLN A 49 -7.36 46.09 -9.57
CA GLN A 49 -6.31 46.11 -10.59
C GLN A 49 -5.54 44.78 -10.67
N ALA A 50 -5.24 44.16 -9.51
CA ALA A 50 -4.62 42.83 -9.47
C ALA A 50 -5.48 41.79 -10.22
N LYS A 51 -6.80 41.79 -9.99
CA LYS A 51 -7.73 40.94 -10.75
C LYS A 51 -7.72 41.23 -12.25
N LYS A 52 -7.59 42.49 -12.66
CA LYS A 52 -7.47 42.84 -14.08
C LYS A 52 -6.18 42.33 -14.69
N ILE A 53 -5.05 42.47 -14.00
CA ILE A 53 -3.76 41.92 -14.45
C ILE A 53 -3.83 40.40 -14.57
N GLU A 54 -4.39 39.71 -13.57
CA GLU A 54 -4.64 38.25 -13.65
C GLU A 54 -5.55 37.87 -14.83
N THR A 55 -6.56 38.69 -15.13
CA THR A 55 -7.52 38.44 -16.22
C THR A 55 -6.92 38.76 -17.60
N GLU A 56 -6.16 39.86 -17.74
CA GLU A 56 -5.51 40.29 -18.97
C GLU A 56 -4.30 39.41 -19.32
N GLU A 57 -3.54 38.94 -18.33
CA GLU A 57 -2.51 37.91 -18.54
C GLU A 57 -3.14 36.58 -18.98
N SER A 58 -4.33 36.22 -18.47
CA SER A 58 -5.04 35.03 -18.93
C SER A 58 -5.59 35.14 -20.37
N ASN A 59 -5.79 36.37 -20.86
CA ASN A 59 -6.27 36.64 -22.22
C ASN A 59 -5.14 36.79 -23.24
N THR A 60 -3.94 37.24 -22.83
CA THR A 60 -2.76 37.34 -23.72
C THR A 60 -2.07 35.99 -23.98
N VAL A 61 -2.39 34.95 -23.21
CA VAL A 61 -2.02 33.55 -23.52
C VAL A 61 -3.07 32.87 -24.43
N ALA A 62 -4.18 33.54 -24.76
CA ALA A 62 -5.33 32.94 -25.44
C ALA A 62 -5.46 33.26 -26.96
N GLU A 63 -4.42 33.77 -27.62
CA GLU A 63 -4.46 34.12 -29.06
C GLU A 63 -3.92 33.04 -30.03
N ASN A 64 -3.55 31.84 -29.57
CA ASN A 64 -3.27 30.73 -30.49
C ASN A 64 -4.37 29.67 -30.43
N THR A 65 -5.31 29.71 -31.36
CA THR A 65 -6.26 28.60 -31.62
C THR A 65 -5.52 27.28 -31.84
N ASP A 66 -4.36 27.30 -32.48
CA ASP A 66 -3.51 26.13 -32.72
C ASP A 66 -3.07 25.44 -31.42
N THR A 67 -2.83 26.21 -30.34
CA THR A 67 -2.44 25.64 -29.04
C THR A 67 -3.57 24.94 -28.30
N VAL A 68 -4.84 25.26 -28.62
CA VAL A 68 -5.98 24.64 -27.95
C VAL A 68 -6.27 23.26 -28.52
N GLU A 69 -6.15 23.09 -29.83
CA GLU A 69 -6.34 21.79 -30.48
C GLU A 69 -5.21 20.82 -30.12
N THR A 70 -3.96 21.28 -30.07
CA THR A 70 -2.83 20.45 -29.62
C THR A 70 -2.99 20.03 -28.17
N VAL A 71 -3.30 20.97 -27.25
CA VAL A 71 -3.52 20.63 -25.83
C VAL A 71 -4.67 19.66 -25.65
N ARG A 72 -5.75 19.80 -26.44
CA ARG A 72 -6.86 18.84 -26.42
C ARG A 72 -6.41 17.45 -26.87
N ALA A 73 -5.61 17.35 -27.93
CA ALA A 73 -5.07 16.07 -28.41
C ALA A 73 -4.13 15.42 -27.39
N ASP A 74 -3.23 16.20 -26.78
CA ASP A 74 -2.30 15.72 -25.76
C ASP A 74 -3.04 15.23 -24.51
N VAL A 75 -4.04 15.98 -24.03
CA VAL A 75 -4.89 15.57 -22.90
C VAL A 75 -5.71 14.32 -23.25
N ALA A 76 -6.20 14.19 -24.48
CA ALA A 76 -6.91 12.99 -24.93
C ALA A 76 -5.99 11.76 -24.92
N ALA A 77 -4.76 11.88 -25.40
CA ALA A 77 -3.76 10.79 -25.36
C ALA A 77 -3.41 10.39 -23.91
N ILE A 78 -3.34 11.36 -22.99
CA ILE A 78 -3.14 11.07 -21.55
C ILE A 78 -4.34 10.33 -20.96
N ILE A 79 -5.56 10.74 -21.30
CA ILE A 79 -6.80 10.06 -20.87
C ILE A 79 -6.83 8.62 -21.40
N GLU A 80 -6.47 8.41 -22.68
CA GLU A 80 -6.38 7.07 -23.27
C GLU A 80 -5.34 6.21 -22.55
N SER A 81 -4.17 6.78 -22.25
CA SER A 81 -3.12 6.12 -21.47
C SER A 81 -3.61 5.73 -20.07
N LEU A 82 -4.25 6.66 -19.34
CA LEU A 82 -4.91 6.39 -18.05
C LEU A 82 -5.97 5.29 -18.17
N GLY A 83 -6.68 5.24 -19.31
CA GLY A 83 -7.64 4.20 -19.67
C GLY A 83 -7.05 2.80 -19.73
N THR A 84 -5.73 2.63 -19.78
CA THR A 84 -5.04 1.32 -19.73
C THR A 84 -4.40 1.00 -18.38
N LEU A 85 -4.27 1.99 -17.50
CA LEU A 85 -3.59 1.83 -16.22
C LEU A 85 -4.53 1.27 -15.14
N THR A 86 -3.91 0.70 -14.13
CA THR A 86 -4.58 0.11 -12.97
C THR A 86 -4.00 0.69 -11.67
N LYS A 87 -4.63 0.37 -10.54
CA LYS A 87 -4.21 0.82 -9.22
C LYS A 87 -2.76 0.44 -8.87
N SER A 88 -2.21 -0.63 -9.44
CA SER A 88 -0.80 -1.01 -9.25
C SER A 88 0.17 -0.09 -9.99
N ASP A 89 -0.27 0.64 -11.03
CA ASP A 89 0.55 1.58 -11.78
C ASP A 89 0.65 2.97 -11.12
N GLY A 90 0.67 3.02 -9.78
CA GLY A 90 0.54 4.26 -9.00
C GLY A 90 1.48 5.38 -9.44
N ASP A 91 2.75 5.08 -9.64
CA ASP A 91 3.75 6.08 -10.06
C ASP A 91 3.49 6.62 -11.48
N LYS A 92 3.05 5.76 -12.41
CA LYS A 92 2.70 6.19 -13.77
C LYS A 92 1.43 7.04 -13.77
N ILE A 93 0.44 6.68 -12.96
CA ILE A 93 -0.78 7.48 -12.77
C ILE A 93 -0.41 8.86 -12.23
N THR A 94 0.48 8.94 -11.24
CA THR A 94 0.96 10.22 -10.68
C THR A 94 1.74 11.03 -11.72
N ALA A 95 2.58 10.40 -12.54
CA ALA A 95 3.30 11.09 -13.61
C ALA A 95 2.34 11.66 -14.67
N LEU A 96 1.35 10.89 -15.10
CA LEU A 96 0.32 11.33 -16.06
C LEU A 96 -0.60 12.41 -15.47
N GLU A 97 -0.90 12.36 -14.17
CA GLU A 97 -1.62 13.44 -13.47
C GLU A 97 -0.83 14.76 -13.51
N ALA A 98 0.47 14.71 -13.24
CA ALA A 98 1.34 15.88 -13.31
C ALA A 98 1.44 16.43 -14.75
N GLN A 99 1.59 15.55 -15.74
CA GLN A 99 1.65 15.92 -17.16
C GLN A 99 0.33 16.55 -17.63
N ALA A 100 -0.82 15.96 -17.30
CA ALA A 100 -2.12 16.50 -17.67
C ALA A 100 -2.33 17.91 -17.08
N ASN A 101 -1.94 18.12 -15.82
CA ASN A 101 -2.03 19.43 -15.19
C ASN A 101 -1.13 20.47 -15.89
N ALA A 102 0.08 20.09 -16.30
CA ALA A 102 0.98 20.97 -17.05
C ALA A 102 0.40 21.36 -18.43
N GLU A 103 -0.18 20.41 -19.16
CA GLU A 103 -0.84 20.68 -20.46
C GLU A 103 -2.06 21.58 -20.31
N LEU A 104 -2.90 21.31 -19.32
CA LEU A 104 -4.08 22.12 -19.02
C LEU A 104 -3.73 23.58 -18.68
N LEU A 105 -2.56 23.85 -18.10
CA LEU A 105 -2.09 25.20 -17.81
C LEU A 105 -1.82 26.06 -19.06
N LYS A 106 -1.61 25.44 -20.22
CA LYS A 106 -1.33 26.14 -21.50
C LYS A 106 -2.58 26.77 -22.13
N ILE A 107 -3.79 26.44 -21.66
CA ILE A 107 -5.05 26.99 -22.16
C ILE A 107 -5.78 27.81 -21.08
N SER A 108 -6.67 28.69 -21.53
CA SER A 108 -7.47 29.54 -20.65
C SER A 108 -8.42 28.74 -19.76
N ALA A 109 -8.77 29.30 -18.59
CA ALA A 109 -9.57 28.63 -17.57
C ALA A 109 -10.91 28.09 -18.10
N ASN A 110 -11.59 28.84 -18.97
CA ASN A 110 -12.87 28.43 -19.56
C ASN A 110 -12.75 27.20 -20.46
N LYS A 111 -11.64 27.07 -21.20
CA LYS A 111 -11.35 25.91 -22.05
C LYS A 111 -10.79 24.73 -21.24
N ARG A 112 -10.13 25.02 -20.12
CA ARG A 112 -9.53 24.05 -19.19
C ARG A 112 -10.57 23.23 -18.42
N ALA A 113 -11.64 23.87 -17.95
CA ALA A 113 -12.63 23.25 -17.07
C ALA A 113 -13.18 21.89 -17.57
N PRO A 114 -13.68 21.75 -18.82
CA PRO A 114 -14.20 20.47 -19.30
C PRO A 114 -13.13 19.37 -19.39
N LEU A 115 -11.92 19.72 -19.84
CA LEU A 115 -10.81 18.76 -19.95
C LEU A 115 -10.31 18.31 -18.57
N SER A 116 -10.25 19.24 -17.60
CA SER A 116 -9.88 18.91 -16.22
C SER A 116 -10.84 17.92 -15.58
N MET A 117 -12.15 18.03 -15.85
CA MET A 117 -13.13 17.05 -15.37
C MET A 117 -12.92 15.66 -15.97
N GLN A 118 -12.62 15.58 -17.27
CA GLN A 118 -12.35 14.31 -17.95
C GLN A 118 -11.09 13.64 -17.39
N VAL A 119 -10.01 14.39 -17.20
CA VAL A 119 -8.77 13.89 -16.57
C VAL A 119 -9.04 13.38 -15.16
N LYS A 120 -9.80 14.13 -14.34
CA LYS A 120 -10.15 13.69 -12.98
C LYS A 120 -10.97 12.40 -12.97
N ALA A 121 -11.92 12.25 -13.90
CA ALA A 121 -12.70 11.03 -14.03
C ALA A 121 -11.81 9.85 -14.41
N ALA A 122 -10.96 10.01 -15.43
CA ALA A 122 -10.01 8.98 -15.87
C ALA A 122 -8.99 8.60 -14.77
N LEU A 123 -8.50 9.58 -14.00
CA LEU A 123 -7.63 9.34 -12.85
C LEU A 123 -8.35 8.57 -11.74
N SER A 124 -9.58 8.95 -11.43
CA SER A 124 -10.38 8.25 -10.42
C SER A 124 -10.63 6.81 -10.85
N GLU A 125 -10.92 6.58 -12.14
CA GLU A 125 -11.13 5.26 -12.70
C GLU A 125 -9.84 4.44 -12.70
N ALA A 126 -8.71 4.98 -13.17
CA ALA A 126 -7.43 4.28 -13.13
C ALA A 126 -6.99 3.91 -11.69
N LYS A 127 -7.23 4.81 -10.72
CA LYS A 127 -6.92 4.57 -9.29
C LYS A 127 -7.86 3.57 -8.64
N SER A 128 -9.09 3.42 -9.13
CA SER A 128 -10.08 2.47 -8.61
C SER A 128 -10.05 1.12 -9.33
N ARG A 129 -9.60 1.10 -10.59
CA ARG A 129 -9.42 -0.09 -11.42
C ARG A 129 -8.34 -0.93 -10.79
N THR A 130 -8.74 -1.92 -10.00
CA THR A 130 -7.85 -3.01 -9.63
C THR A 130 -7.31 -3.62 -10.90
N THR A 131 -6.12 -4.20 -10.87
CA THR A 131 -5.76 -5.19 -11.87
C THR A 131 -6.86 -6.24 -11.87
N THR A 132 -7.87 -6.07 -12.73
CA THR A 132 -8.37 -7.18 -13.48
C THR A 132 -7.11 -7.62 -14.20
N ALA A 133 -6.36 -8.51 -13.55
CA ALA A 133 -5.51 -9.43 -14.28
C ALA A 133 -6.38 -9.80 -15.48
N VAL A 134 -5.86 -9.60 -16.68
CA VAL A 134 -6.41 -10.31 -17.82
C VAL A 134 -6.25 -11.77 -17.41
N VAL A 135 -7.25 -12.31 -16.71
CA VAL A 135 -7.47 -13.72 -16.49
C VAL A 135 -7.50 -14.19 -17.93
N VAL A 136 -6.40 -14.76 -18.43
CA VAL A 136 -6.43 -15.38 -19.75
C VAL A 136 -7.37 -16.54 -19.54
N ARG A 137 -8.56 -16.38 -20.13
CA ARG A 137 -9.78 -17.07 -19.75
C ARG A 137 -9.81 -18.55 -20.11
N HIS A 138 -8.81 -19.06 -20.81
CA HIS A 138 -8.71 -20.50 -21.03
C HIS A 138 -7.26 -20.94 -21.26
N ALA A 139 -6.66 -21.50 -20.23
CA ALA A 139 -5.76 -22.62 -20.41
C ALA A 139 -6.32 -23.77 -19.57
N GLU A 140 -7.15 -24.63 -20.19
CA GLU A 140 -7.58 -25.90 -19.60
C GLU A 140 -6.39 -26.86 -19.57
N THR A 141 -5.40 -26.59 -18.74
CA THR A 141 -4.14 -27.33 -18.82
C THR A 141 -3.86 -28.06 -17.53
N THR A 142 -3.56 -29.34 -17.68
CA THR A 142 -3.08 -30.16 -16.55
C THR A 142 -1.59 -29.97 -16.34
N SER A 143 -0.92 -29.31 -17.29
CA SER A 143 0.49 -29.01 -17.30
C SER A 143 0.73 -27.50 -17.27
N LEU A 144 1.82 -27.10 -16.63
CA LEU A 144 2.13 -25.70 -16.37
C LEU A 144 2.67 -24.97 -17.61
N ASP A 145 3.44 -25.65 -18.44
CA ASP A 145 3.99 -25.17 -19.72
C ASP A 145 2.92 -24.87 -20.78
N GLU A 146 1.73 -25.42 -20.62
CA GLU A 146 0.60 -25.16 -21.51
C GLU A 146 -0.17 -23.88 -21.10
N VAL A 147 0.14 -23.25 -19.95
CA VAL A 147 -0.50 -22.01 -19.53
C VAL A 147 -0.10 -20.87 -20.46
N GLU A 148 -1.07 -20.33 -21.21
CA GLU A 148 -0.84 -19.23 -22.14
C GLU A 148 -0.33 -17.98 -21.38
N GLY A 149 0.79 -17.42 -21.86
CA GLY A 149 1.43 -16.26 -21.27
C GLY A 149 2.13 -16.52 -19.93
N LEU A 150 2.48 -17.78 -19.63
CA LEU A 150 3.13 -18.15 -18.36
C LEU A 150 4.34 -17.26 -18.03
N ASP A 151 5.22 -17.03 -19.00
CA ASP A 151 6.45 -16.24 -18.80
C ASP A 151 6.13 -14.79 -18.43
N GLU A 152 5.13 -14.16 -19.06
CA GLU A 152 4.69 -12.81 -18.74
C GLU A 152 4.04 -12.74 -17.35
N ILE A 153 3.22 -13.74 -16.99
CA ILE A 153 2.59 -13.82 -15.66
C ILE A 153 3.67 -13.96 -14.58
N VAL A 154 4.62 -14.89 -14.79
CA VAL A 154 5.75 -15.10 -13.87
C VAL A 154 6.59 -13.84 -13.76
N ALA A 155 6.90 -13.18 -14.88
CA ALA A 155 7.69 -11.95 -14.88
C ALA A 155 6.98 -10.80 -14.14
N ASN A 156 5.67 -10.64 -14.33
CA ASN A 156 4.89 -9.60 -13.65
C ASN A 156 4.76 -9.87 -12.15
N ALA A 157 4.43 -11.11 -11.76
CA ALA A 157 4.38 -11.50 -10.35
C ALA A 157 5.76 -11.38 -9.66
N ALA A 158 6.84 -11.70 -10.38
CA ALA A 158 8.21 -11.56 -9.88
C ALA A 158 8.60 -10.10 -9.65
N LYS A 159 8.14 -9.16 -10.49
CA LYS A 159 8.35 -7.71 -10.27
C LYS A 159 7.65 -7.24 -8.98
N ILE A 160 6.39 -7.64 -8.77
CA ILE A 160 5.65 -7.33 -7.53
C ILE A 160 6.39 -7.86 -6.30
N ALA A 161 6.87 -9.11 -6.38
CA ALA A 161 7.67 -9.71 -5.30
C ALA A 161 8.97 -8.93 -5.05
N THR A 162 9.68 -8.56 -6.11
CA THR A 162 10.93 -7.77 -6.06
C THR A 162 10.71 -6.41 -5.39
N GLU A 163 9.67 -5.67 -5.79
CA GLU A 163 9.30 -4.40 -5.18
C GLU A 163 8.89 -4.56 -3.71
N GLY A 164 8.16 -5.63 -3.39
CA GLY A 164 7.85 -6.02 -2.02
C GLY A 164 9.08 -6.13 -1.14
N ILE A 165 10.10 -6.85 -1.61
CA ILE A 165 11.35 -7.06 -0.91
C ILE A 165 12.11 -5.75 -0.69
N LYS A 166 12.25 -4.94 -1.75
CA LYS A 166 12.93 -3.65 -1.68
C LYS A 166 12.30 -2.69 -0.67
N SER A 167 10.97 -2.68 -0.62
CA SER A 167 10.25 -1.59 0.03
C SER A 167 10.32 -1.59 1.55
N ASN A 168 10.59 -2.72 2.23
CA ASN A 168 10.58 -2.95 3.70
C ASN A 168 9.35 -2.43 4.49
N VAL A 169 8.94 -1.18 4.29
CA VAL A 169 7.77 -0.48 4.83
C VAL A 169 6.46 -0.85 4.09
N GLY A 170 6.52 -1.54 2.94
CA GLY A 170 5.36 -1.90 2.12
C GLY A 170 5.01 -3.39 2.06
N ILE A 171 5.70 -4.26 2.81
CA ILE A 171 5.65 -5.70 2.54
C ILE A 171 4.25 -6.32 2.68
N GLN A 172 3.35 -5.73 3.50
CA GLN A 172 1.99 -6.27 3.64
C GLN A 172 1.15 -6.05 2.38
N THR A 173 1.17 -4.84 1.83
CA THR A 173 0.47 -4.51 0.57
C THR A 173 1.06 -5.31 -0.58
N GLN A 174 2.39 -5.39 -0.67
CA GLN A 174 3.02 -6.14 -1.75
C GLN A 174 2.84 -7.66 -1.60
N ALA A 175 2.84 -8.20 -0.38
CA ALA A 175 2.47 -9.59 -0.15
C ALA A 175 1.02 -9.87 -0.54
N LYS A 176 0.12 -8.90 -0.39
CA LYS A 176 -1.27 -9.02 -0.84
C LYS A 176 -1.35 -9.03 -2.37
N ASN A 177 -0.70 -8.08 -3.05
CA ASN A 177 -0.64 -8.02 -4.51
C ASN A 177 -0.02 -9.31 -5.09
N LEU A 178 1.04 -9.82 -4.46
CA LEU A 178 1.67 -11.07 -4.85
C LEU A 178 0.75 -12.27 -4.59
N ALA A 179 -0.01 -12.28 -3.49
CA ALA A 179 -1.02 -13.30 -3.23
C ALA A 179 -2.13 -13.28 -4.30
N GLU A 180 -2.58 -12.10 -4.73
CA GLU A 180 -3.54 -11.96 -5.83
C GLU A 180 -2.97 -12.48 -7.16
N ALA A 181 -1.73 -12.12 -7.50
CA ALA A 181 -1.06 -12.64 -8.70
C ALA A 181 -0.85 -14.16 -8.65
N LEU A 182 -0.52 -14.73 -7.49
CA LEU A 182 -0.40 -16.17 -7.33
C LEU A 182 -1.76 -16.87 -7.43
N LEU A 183 -2.83 -16.25 -6.93
CA LEU A 183 -4.18 -16.78 -7.09
C LEU A 183 -4.58 -16.79 -8.56
N ASP A 184 -4.32 -15.71 -9.31
CA ASP A 184 -4.58 -15.64 -10.75
C ASP A 184 -3.87 -16.78 -11.52
N GLY A 185 -2.58 -17.02 -11.23
CA GLY A 185 -1.87 -18.16 -11.83
C GLY A 185 -2.48 -19.51 -11.44
N ARG A 186 -2.93 -19.68 -10.20
CA ARG A 186 -3.60 -20.92 -9.73
C ARG A 186 -4.96 -21.14 -10.39
N LEU A 187 -5.68 -20.08 -10.72
CA LEU A 187 -6.96 -20.16 -11.43
C LEU A 187 -6.82 -20.71 -12.85
N ARG A 188 -5.61 -20.67 -13.41
CA ARG A 188 -5.27 -21.21 -14.74
C ARG A 188 -4.80 -22.67 -14.69
N ILE A 189 -4.64 -23.24 -13.49
CA ILE A 189 -4.14 -24.60 -13.30
C ILE A 189 -5.31 -25.50 -12.91
N PHE A 190 -5.84 -26.26 -13.87
CA PHE A 190 -7.04 -27.07 -13.69
C PHE A 190 -6.73 -28.50 -13.27
N ALA A 191 -7.39 -28.96 -12.21
CA ALA A 191 -7.37 -30.35 -11.79
C ALA A 191 -8.13 -31.25 -12.78
N LYS A 192 -7.89 -32.57 -12.69
CA LYS A 192 -8.53 -33.57 -13.55
C LYS A 192 -10.07 -33.57 -13.46
N ASN A 193 -10.63 -32.98 -12.41
CA ASN A 193 -12.07 -32.80 -12.23
C ASN A 193 -12.61 -31.50 -12.86
N GLY A 194 -11.79 -30.79 -13.65
CA GLY A 194 -12.18 -29.53 -14.31
C GLY A 194 -12.29 -28.35 -13.36
N LEU A 195 -11.69 -28.40 -12.17
CA LEU A 195 -11.71 -27.32 -11.19
C LEU A 195 -10.33 -26.68 -11.00
N PRO A 196 -10.23 -25.35 -10.85
CA PRO A 196 -8.95 -24.67 -10.63
C PRO A 196 -8.34 -25.00 -9.26
N ASP A 197 -7.01 -24.93 -9.11
CA ASP A 197 -6.32 -25.24 -7.84
C ASP A 197 -6.26 -24.04 -6.88
N LEU A 198 -7.43 -23.57 -6.43
CA LEU A 198 -7.55 -22.43 -5.50
C LEU A 198 -6.62 -22.51 -4.26
N LYS A 199 -6.47 -23.71 -3.69
CA LYS A 199 -5.66 -23.92 -2.50
C LYS A 199 -4.15 -24.02 -2.78
N GLY A 200 -3.74 -24.13 -4.05
CA GLY A 200 -2.34 -24.33 -4.43
C GLY A 200 -1.76 -25.64 -3.90
N THR A 201 -2.58 -26.69 -3.84
CA THR A 201 -2.17 -27.99 -3.28
C THR A 201 -1.41 -28.85 -4.27
N ARG A 202 -1.60 -28.62 -5.56
CA ARG A 202 -1.00 -29.38 -6.65
C ARG A 202 0.45 -28.97 -6.89
N GLN A 203 1.22 -29.89 -7.46
CA GLN A 203 2.63 -29.64 -7.74
C GLN A 203 2.79 -28.50 -8.74
N GLN A 204 1.98 -28.44 -9.79
CA GLN A 204 2.00 -27.37 -10.79
C GLN A 204 1.84 -25.97 -10.16
N SER A 205 0.94 -25.81 -9.20
CA SER A 205 0.74 -24.53 -8.50
C SER A 205 1.92 -24.17 -7.60
N LYS A 206 2.59 -25.16 -7.03
CA LYS A 206 3.81 -24.97 -6.24
C LYS A 206 4.99 -24.62 -7.13
N ASP A 207 5.13 -25.28 -8.27
CA ASP A 207 6.15 -25.01 -9.28
C ASP A 207 5.98 -23.60 -9.85
N PHE A 208 4.74 -23.20 -10.16
CA PHE A 208 4.39 -21.84 -10.57
C PHE A 208 4.84 -20.80 -9.54
N ALA A 209 4.45 -20.99 -8.27
CA ALA A 209 4.89 -20.10 -7.21
C ALA A 209 6.42 -20.11 -7.06
N GLY A 210 7.06 -21.27 -7.19
CA GLY A 210 8.51 -21.44 -7.21
C GLY A 210 9.18 -20.58 -8.27
N MET A 211 8.71 -20.66 -9.52
CA MET A 211 9.20 -19.85 -10.64
C MET A 211 9.05 -18.34 -10.39
N VAL A 212 7.90 -17.90 -9.84
CA VAL A 212 7.68 -16.50 -9.47
C VAL A 212 8.73 -16.03 -8.46
N TYR A 213 8.96 -16.81 -7.40
CA TYR A 213 9.97 -16.47 -6.40
C TYR A 213 11.39 -16.53 -6.98
N ASP A 214 11.76 -17.60 -7.68
CA ASP A 214 13.08 -17.76 -8.29
C ASP A 214 13.39 -16.57 -9.22
N ARG A 215 12.41 -16.17 -10.03
CA ARG A 215 12.55 -15.01 -10.92
C ARG A 215 12.69 -13.71 -10.14
N ALA A 216 11.94 -13.52 -9.05
CA ALA A 216 12.04 -12.32 -8.20
C ALA A 216 13.42 -12.20 -7.54
N PHE A 217 13.95 -13.29 -6.99
CA PHE A 217 15.28 -13.30 -6.38
C PHE A 217 16.39 -13.11 -7.41
N LYS A 218 16.21 -13.64 -8.63
CA LYS A 218 17.10 -13.35 -9.75
C LYS A 218 17.12 -11.85 -10.11
N LEU A 219 15.96 -11.20 -10.16
CA LEU A 219 15.88 -9.75 -10.42
C LEU A 219 16.59 -8.93 -9.33
N LEU A 220 16.40 -9.31 -8.05
CA LEU A 220 17.12 -8.67 -6.94
C LEU A 220 18.64 -8.85 -7.04
N ALA A 221 19.10 -10.05 -7.37
CA ALA A 221 20.52 -10.31 -7.57
C ALA A 221 21.10 -9.48 -8.72
N GLU A 222 20.37 -9.37 -9.85
CA GLU A 222 20.72 -8.53 -11.00
C GLU A 222 20.84 -7.03 -10.61
N GLU A 223 20.08 -6.59 -9.59
CA GLU A 223 20.12 -5.23 -9.04
C GLU A 223 21.13 -5.04 -7.89
N GLY A 224 21.92 -6.06 -7.58
CA GLY A 224 23.01 -5.99 -6.61
C GLY A 224 22.62 -6.31 -5.17
N PHE A 225 21.39 -6.75 -4.89
CA PHE A 225 20.98 -7.14 -3.54
C PHE A 225 21.72 -8.39 -2.98
N ASP A 226 22.33 -9.19 -3.85
CA ASP A 226 23.08 -10.41 -3.48
C ASP A 226 24.61 -10.17 -3.35
N SER A 227 25.09 -8.98 -3.71
CA SER A 227 26.54 -8.74 -3.91
C SER A 227 27.37 -8.53 -2.63
N GLY A 228 26.75 -8.53 -1.44
CA GLY A 228 27.41 -8.16 -0.18
C GLY A 228 27.26 -9.14 0.99
N GLY A 229 26.55 -10.26 0.84
CA GLY A 229 26.33 -11.23 1.93
C GLY A 229 25.56 -10.67 3.15
N THR A 230 24.98 -9.47 3.05
CA THR A 230 24.28 -8.80 4.14
C THR A 230 22.84 -9.22 4.30
N ILE A 231 22.26 -9.91 3.30
CA ILE A 231 20.88 -10.34 3.35
C ILE A 231 20.79 -11.82 3.00
N ASP A 232 20.33 -12.62 3.95
CA ASP A 232 20.04 -14.03 3.73
C ASP A 232 18.83 -14.14 2.79
N ALA A 233 19.11 -14.45 1.51
CA ALA A 233 18.09 -14.58 0.48
C ALA A 233 17.07 -15.68 0.81
N GLU A 234 17.49 -16.74 1.52
CA GLU A 234 16.61 -17.82 1.95
C GLU A 234 15.70 -17.36 3.09
N GLU A 235 16.23 -16.60 4.05
CA GLU A 235 15.43 -15.99 5.11
C GLU A 235 14.40 -15.01 4.53
N MET A 236 14.81 -14.11 3.63
CA MET A 236 13.90 -13.18 2.97
C MET A 236 12.80 -13.93 2.20
N ARG A 237 13.18 -14.96 1.45
CA ARG A 237 12.24 -15.81 0.69
C ARG A 237 11.18 -16.37 1.62
N LYS A 238 11.60 -16.95 2.74
CA LYS A 238 10.69 -17.50 3.75
C LYS A 238 9.78 -16.41 4.34
N GLN A 239 10.33 -15.26 4.73
CA GLN A 239 9.53 -14.16 5.30
C GLN A 239 8.43 -13.68 4.34
N ILE A 240 8.71 -13.59 3.03
CA ILE A 240 7.71 -13.19 2.03
C ILE A 240 6.70 -14.31 1.82
N GLN A 241 7.14 -15.57 1.75
CA GLN A 241 6.25 -16.71 1.62
C GLN A 241 5.25 -16.76 2.77
N ASP A 242 5.69 -16.58 4.02
CA ASP A 242 4.82 -16.49 5.20
C ASP A 242 3.86 -15.29 5.10
N LYS A 243 4.41 -14.16 4.64
CA LYS A 243 3.73 -12.95 4.09
C LYS A 243 2.47 -13.25 3.29
N VAL A 244 2.76 -13.83 2.14
CA VAL A 244 1.83 -14.16 1.06
C VAL A 244 0.86 -15.21 1.53
N GLN A 245 1.32 -16.24 2.26
CA GLN A 245 0.44 -17.27 2.83
C GLN A 245 -0.58 -16.66 3.80
N TYR A 246 -0.16 -15.71 4.64
CA TYR A 246 -1.07 -14.97 5.50
C TYR A 246 -2.08 -14.15 4.68
N GLN A 247 -1.62 -13.38 3.68
CA GLN A 247 -2.50 -12.58 2.83
C GLN A 247 -3.47 -13.42 1.99
N MET A 248 -3.06 -14.62 1.56
CA MET A 248 -3.92 -15.57 0.86
C MET A 248 -5.16 -15.95 1.68
N THR A 249 -5.07 -15.92 3.02
CA THR A 249 -6.23 -16.14 3.89
C THR A 249 -7.27 -15.02 3.84
N ALA A 250 -6.92 -13.85 3.30
CA ALA A 250 -7.84 -12.74 3.05
C ALA A 250 -8.24 -12.66 1.57
N VAL A 251 -7.27 -12.84 0.65
CA VAL A 251 -7.49 -12.79 -0.79
C VAL A 251 -8.44 -13.90 -1.25
N LEU A 252 -8.26 -15.13 -0.77
CA LEU A 252 -9.05 -16.25 -1.24
C LEU A 252 -10.54 -16.13 -0.89
N PRO A 253 -10.95 -15.84 0.37
CA PRO A 253 -12.37 -15.61 0.65
C PRO A 253 -12.93 -14.38 -0.05
N ALA A 254 -12.14 -13.32 -0.26
CA ALA A 254 -12.59 -12.14 -1.00
C ALA A 254 -12.90 -12.47 -2.47
N PHE A 255 -12.01 -13.21 -3.15
CA PHE A 255 -12.24 -13.69 -4.51
C PHE A 255 -13.50 -14.57 -4.58
N VAL A 256 -13.63 -15.56 -3.69
CA VAL A 256 -14.80 -16.46 -3.70
C VAL A 256 -16.10 -15.70 -3.47
N ARG A 257 -16.13 -14.70 -2.58
CA ARG A 257 -17.31 -13.82 -2.41
C ARG A 257 -17.62 -13.00 -3.65
N SER A 258 -16.60 -12.52 -4.38
CA SER A 258 -16.81 -11.71 -5.59
C SER A 258 -17.47 -12.47 -6.74
N LEU A 259 -17.42 -13.80 -6.73
CA LEU A 259 -18.15 -14.64 -7.70
C LEU A 259 -19.67 -14.47 -7.61
N ASP A 260 -20.19 -14.00 -6.48
CA ASP A 260 -21.61 -13.68 -6.32
C ASP A 260 -22.06 -12.52 -7.23
N ASP A 261 -21.13 -11.63 -7.55
CA ASP A 261 -21.35 -10.46 -8.40
C ASP A 261 -20.91 -10.73 -9.86
N SER A 262 -20.46 -11.95 -10.18
CA SER A 262 -19.93 -12.33 -11.50
C SER A 262 -20.32 -13.77 -11.87
N PRO A 263 -21.61 -14.05 -12.11
CA PRO A 263 -22.12 -15.40 -12.36
C PRO A 263 -21.56 -16.02 -13.66
N GLU A 264 -21.13 -15.21 -14.63
CA GLU A 264 -20.45 -15.67 -15.83
C GLU A 264 -19.08 -16.26 -15.50
N GLU A 265 -18.28 -15.56 -14.70
CA GLU A 265 -16.96 -16.02 -14.25
C GLU A 265 -17.08 -17.29 -13.39
N TYR A 266 -18.10 -17.35 -12.52
CA TYR A 266 -18.41 -18.55 -11.77
C TYR A 266 -18.74 -19.75 -12.67
N ALA A 267 -19.56 -19.55 -13.70
CA ALA A 267 -19.94 -20.61 -14.62
C ALA A 267 -18.76 -21.11 -15.45
N GLU A 268 -17.87 -20.21 -15.84
CA GLU A 268 -16.67 -20.47 -16.63
C GLU A 268 -15.63 -21.27 -15.81
N LEU A 269 -15.28 -20.79 -14.61
CA LEU A 269 -14.23 -21.40 -13.80
C LEU A 269 -14.69 -22.61 -12.99
N PHE A 270 -15.97 -22.67 -12.62
CA PHE A 270 -16.51 -23.65 -11.67
C PHE A 270 -17.75 -24.38 -12.20
N GLY A 271 -17.86 -24.55 -13.52
CA GLY A 271 -18.93 -25.29 -14.19
C GLY A 271 -19.32 -26.61 -13.48
N PRO A 272 -18.37 -27.51 -13.15
CA PRO A 272 -18.68 -28.75 -12.45
C PRO A 272 -19.27 -28.58 -11.03
N ILE A 273 -19.02 -27.46 -10.35
CA ILE A 273 -19.65 -27.13 -9.06
C ILE A 273 -21.06 -26.60 -9.30
N LYS A 274 -21.23 -25.72 -10.30
CA LYS A 274 -22.53 -25.15 -10.68
C LYS A 274 -23.52 -26.25 -11.09
N GLU A 275 -23.07 -27.25 -11.85
CA GLU A 275 -23.90 -28.40 -12.24
C GLU A 275 -24.37 -29.23 -11.04
N LYS A 276 -23.54 -29.37 -10.01
CA LYS A 276 -23.87 -30.14 -8.79
C LYS A 276 -24.81 -29.37 -7.87
N ASN A 277 -24.69 -28.05 -7.81
CA ASN A 277 -25.41 -27.18 -6.90
C ASN A 277 -26.02 -25.97 -7.64
N PRO A 278 -26.98 -26.16 -8.57
CA PRO A 278 -27.47 -25.08 -9.45
C PRO A 278 -28.23 -23.97 -8.72
N GLU A 279 -28.79 -24.27 -7.55
CA GLU A 279 -29.56 -23.31 -6.73
C GLU A 279 -28.71 -22.61 -5.66
N ALA A 280 -27.49 -23.09 -5.42
CA ALA A 280 -26.62 -22.49 -4.40
C ALA A 280 -26.03 -21.18 -4.89
N LYS A 281 -25.80 -20.26 -3.95
CA LYS A 281 -25.07 -19.02 -4.23
C LYS A 281 -23.63 -19.37 -4.69
N PRO A 282 -23.07 -18.72 -5.72
CA PRO A 282 -21.74 -19.05 -6.25
C PRO A 282 -20.66 -19.22 -5.18
N SER A 283 -20.52 -18.23 -4.29
CA SER A 283 -19.53 -18.25 -3.22
C SER A 283 -19.75 -19.40 -2.23
N GLU A 284 -20.98 -19.67 -1.82
CA GLU A 284 -21.34 -20.75 -0.89
C GLU A 284 -20.97 -22.11 -1.48
N ALA A 285 -21.31 -22.33 -2.75
CA ALA A 285 -20.99 -23.55 -3.47
C ALA A 285 -19.48 -23.79 -3.56
N VAL A 286 -18.70 -22.74 -3.83
CA VAL A 286 -17.23 -22.82 -3.90
C VAL A 286 -16.61 -22.99 -2.51
N PHE A 287 -17.08 -22.27 -1.49
CA PHE A 287 -16.62 -22.42 -0.11
C PHE A 287 -16.81 -23.86 0.39
N ASP A 288 -17.98 -24.44 0.13
CA ASP A 288 -18.27 -25.83 0.52
C ASP A 288 -17.43 -26.83 -0.28
N ALA A 289 -17.38 -26.69 -1.61
CA ALA A 289 -16.63 -27.61 -2.47
C ALA A 289 -15.13 -27.65 -2.12
N TYR A 290 -14.54 -26.50 -1.83
CA TYR A 290 -13.11 -26.42 -1.49
C TYR A 290 -12.85 -26.54 0.00
N LYS A 291 -13.85 -26.49 0.89
CA LYS A 291 -13.66 -26.40 2.36
C LYS A 291 -12.74 -25.23 2.71
N ILE A 292 -13.08 -24.05 2.21
CA ILE A 292 -12.40 -22.78 2.52
C ILE A 292 -13.23 -22.06 3.59
N ASN A 293 -12.57 -21.45 4.57
CA ASN A 293 -13.28 -20.65 5.55
C ASN A 293 -13.85 -19.40 4.86
N PRO A 294 -15.17 -19.13 4.95
CA PRO A 294 -15.76 -17.95 4.36
C PRO A 294 -15.19 -16.65 4.91
N LYS A 295 -14.62 -16.66 6.12
CA LYS A 295 -14.02 -15.53 6.81
C LYS A 295 -12.49 -15.60 6.74
N SER A 296 -11.88 -14.44 6.54
CA SER A 296 -10.44 -14.24 6.65
C SER A 296 -9.94 -14.40 8.08
N LYS A 297 -8.63 -14.63 8.26
CA LYS A 297 -8.02 -14.68 9.61
C LYS A 297 -8.25 -13.39 10.40
N ALA A 298 -8.28 -12.24 9.73
CA ALA A 298 -8.53 -10.95 10.37
C ALA A 298 -9.98 -10.82 10.87
N GLU A 299 -10.95 -11.24 10.07
CA GLU A 299 -12.37 -11.28 10.46
C GLU A 299 -12.60 -12.24 11.63
N LEU A 300 -12.01 -13.44 11.59
CA LEU A 300 -12.09 -14.41 12.69
C LEU A 300 -11.45 -13.88 13.97
N ALA A 301 -10.32 -13.16 13.87
CA ALA A 301 -9.69 -12.53 15.02
C ALA A 301 -10.54 -11.38 15.59
N ALA A 302 -11.22 -10.60 14.73
CA ALA A 302 -12.12 -9.56 15.15
C ALA A 302 -13.35 -10.12 15.88
N GLU A 303 -13.95 -11.19 15.36
CA GLU A 303 -15.08 -11.90 15.97
C GLU A 303 -14.69 -12.49 17.34
N ARG A 304 -13.53 -13.15 17.44
CA ARG A 304 -13.00 -13.63 18.74
C ARG A 304 -12.81 -12.50 19.75
N ARG A 305 -12.32 -11.33 19.31
CA ARG A 305 -12.16 -10.16 20.18
C ARG A 305 -13.51 -9.58 20.61
N GLN A 306 -14.51 -9.60 19.74
CA GLN A 306 -15.88 -9.17 20.09
C GLN A 306 -16.50 -10.14 21.11
N ALA A 307 -16.45 -11.44 20.86
CA ALA A 307 -16.94 -12.46 21.78
C ALA A 307 -16.25 -12.40 23.16
N ALA A 308 -14.92 -12.21 23.18
CA ALA A 308 -14.18 -12.05 24.44
C ALA A 308 -14.60 -10.78 25.20
N LYS A 309 -14.85 -9.67 24.49
CA LYS A 309 -15.34 -8.43 25.10
C LYS A 309 -16.73 -8.63 25.69
N GLU A 310 -17.63 -9.29 24.97
CA GLU A 310 -18.99 -9.59 25.43
C GLU A 310 -18.96 -10.43 26.71
N LEU A 311 -18.13 -11.48 26.77
CA LEU A 311 -17.91 -12.30 27.97
C LEU A 311 -17.33 -11.51 29.16
N THR A 312 -16.44 -10.55 28.93
CA THR A 312 -15.91 -9.70 30.02
C THR A 312 -16.85 -8.57 30.45
N SER A 313 -17.81 -8.20 29.60
CA SER A 313 -18.79 -7.13 29.88
C SER A 313 -20.10 -7.65 30.47
N GLY A 314 -20.41 -8.93 30.27
CA GLY A 314 -21.50 -9.64 30.91
C GLY A 314 -20.98 -10.38 32.14
N GLU A 315 -21.28 -9.87 33.33
CA GLU A 315 -21.18 -10.56 34.63
C GLU A 315 -19.77 -10.73 35.23
N GLY A 316 -19.41 -9.75 36.09
CA GLY A 316 -18.28 -9.81 37.01
C GLY A 316 -18.44 -8.91 38.23
N SER A 317 -19.66 -8.85 38.79
CA SER A 317 -19.95 -8.35 40.15
C SER A 317 -20.50 -9.50 40.99
N GLY A 318 -19.74 -10.60 41.06
CA GLY A 318 -20.00 -11.73 41.93
C GLY A 318 -18.73 -12.03 42.70
N GLU A 319 -18.65 -11.54 43.94
CA GLU A 319 -17.73 -12.07 44.95
C GLU A 319 -18.08 -13.54 45.18
N GLY A 320 -17.28 -14.44 44.63
CA GLY A 320 -17.39 -15.87 44.84
C GLY A 320 -16.02 -16.41 45.21
N GLU A 321 -15.69 -16.37 46.51
CA GLU A 321 -14.65 -17.20 47.10
C GLU A 321 -15.07 -18.67 46.93
N GLY A 322 -14.46 -19.34 45.96
CA GLY A 322 -14.61 -20.77 45.73
C GLY A 322 -13.24 -21.40 45.62
N GLU A 323 -12.68 -21.81 46.75
CA GLU A 323 -11.57 -22.77 46.79
C GLU A 323 -12.05 -24.09 46.20
N GLY A 324 -11.61 -24.39 44.99
CA GLY A 324 -11.81 -25.67 44.32
C GLY A 324 -10.47 -26.21 43.88
N GLU A 325 -9.87 -27.08 44.70
CA GLU A 325 -8.78 -27.96 44.28
C GLU A 325 -9.31 -28.91 43.20
N GLY A 326 -8.82 -28.75 41.98
CA GLY A 326 -9.11 -29.61 40.85
C GLY A 326 -7.83 -29.93 40.10
N GLU A 327 -7.20 -31.04 40.47
CA GLU A 327 -6.16 -31.69 39.67
C GLU A 327 -6.74 -32.13 38.33
N GLY A 328 -6.09 -31.76 37.22
CA GLY A 328 -6.25 -32.51 35.97
C GLY A 328 -6.16 -31.73 34.66
N SER A 329 -5.10 -32.07 33.91
CA SER A 329 -4.99 -32.01 32.45
C SER A 329 -4.48 -30.70 31.83
N SER A 330 -3.22 -30.76 31.42
CA SER A 330 -2.49 -29.75 30.67
C SER A 330 -3.03 -29.61 29.23
N GLU A 331 -3.95 -28.68 29.03
CA GLU A 331 -4.14 -27.97 27.77
C GLU A 331 -3.61 -26.54 27.95
N THR A 332 -2.75 -26.11 27.03
CA THR A 332 -1.99 -24.87 27.14
C THR A 332 -2.93 -23.66 27.10
N GLU A 333 -3.18 -23.07 28.27
CA GLU A 333 -3.89 -21.81 28.42
C GLU A 333 -3.19 -20.69 27.62
N PRO A 334 -3.95 -19.76 27.03
CA PRO A 334 -3.39 -18.54 26.47
C PRO A 334 -2.82 -17.68 27.60
N GLU A 335 -1.49 -17.52 27.64
CA GLU A 335 -0.81 -16.63 28.59
C GLU A 335 -1.46 -15.23 28.59
N ALA A 336 -1.83 -14.77 29.79
CA ALA A 336 -2.26 -13.40 30.03
C ALA A 336 -1.27 -12.39 29.41
N PRO A 337 -1.73 -11.21 28.95
CA PRO A 337 -0.87 -10.25 28.28
C PRO A 337 0.27 -9.79 29.20
N LYS A 338 1.47 -10.37 29.01
CA LYS A 338 2.69 -10.00 29.72
C LYS A 338 2.96 -8.50 29.55
N SER A 339 3.22 -7.82 30.66
CA SER A 339 3.56 -6.41 30.67
C SER A 339 4.81 -6.14 29.83
N ALA A 340 4.97 -4.91 29.33
CA ALA A 340 6.13 -4.53 28.52
C ALA A 340 7.47 -4.81 29.26
N ALA A 341 7.47 -4.70 30.59
CA ALA A 341 8.63 -5.00 31.43
C ALA A 341 8.99 -6.50 31.41
N VAL A 342 8.01 -7.40 31.45
CA VAL A 342 8.25 -8.86 31.42
C VAL A 342 8.76 -9.30 30.04
N LYS A 343 8.17 -8.78 28.95
CA LYS A 343 8.65 -9.06 27.58
C LYS A 343 10.09 -8.58 27.36
N LEU A 344 10.43 -7.43 27.94
CA LEU A 344 11.80 -6.91 27.89
C LEU A 344 12.77 -7.78 28.70
N ALA A 345 12.39 -8.20 29.90
CA ALA A 345 13.19 -9.09 30.73
C ALA A 345 13.45 -10.46 30.05
N GLU A 346 12.43 -11.04 29.41
CA GLU A 346 12.58 -12.28 28.64
C GLU A 346 13.49 -12.09 27.42
N THR A 347 13.42 -10.94 26.74
CA THR A 347 14.28 -10.62 25.60
C THR A 347 15.74 -10.44 26.05
N ILE A 348 15.96 -9.76 27.18
CA ILE A 348 17.28 -9.62 27.81
C ILE A 348 17.84 -11.00 28.18
N ALA A 349 17.04 -11.87 28.81
CA ALA A 349 17.46 -13.20 29.21
C ALA A 349 17.85 -14.09 28.01
N LYS A 350 17.05 -14.10 26.94
CA LYS A 350 17.36 -14.84 25.70
C LYS A 350 18.65 -14.36 25.04
N ASN A 351 18.85 -13.05 24.99
CA ASN A 351 20.06 -12.47 24.39
C ASN A 351 21.31 -12.74 25.26
N ALA A 352 21.18 -12.72 26.59
CA ALA A 352 22.27 -13.08 27.50
C ALA A 352 22.66 -14.57 27.38
N GLU A 353 21.68 -15.46 27.23
CA GLU A 353 21.94 -16.89 26.98
C GLU A 353 22.63 -17.12 25.62
N ALA A 354 22.21 -16.40 24.58
CA ALA A 354 22.85 -16.45 23.27
C ALA A 354 24.32 -15.98 23.33
N LEU A 355 24.59 -14.88 24.06
CA LEU A 355 25.94 -14.35 24.27
C LEU A 355 26.83 -15.28 25.09
N GLY A 356 26.28 -15.99 26.09
CA GLY A 356 27.03 -16.97 26.89
C GLY A 356 27.51 -18.19 26.09
N LYS A 357 26.92 -18.44 24.91
CA LYS A 357 27.32 -19.52 24.00
C LYS A 357 28.36 -19.07 22.96
N VAL A 358 28.66 -17.78 22.88
CA VAL A 358 29.68 -17.26 21.96
C VAL A 358 31.05 -17.38 22.59
N LYS A 359 31.91 -18.20 21.98
CA LYS A 359 33.33 -18.26 22.32
C LYS A 359 34.05 -17.06 21.71
N LEU A 360 34.30 -16.04 22.53
CA LEU A 360 34.87 -14.77 22.11
C LEU A 360 36.29 -14.89 21.53
N ASP A 361 37.00 -15.97 21.85
CA ASP A 361 38.33 -16.32 21.36
C ASP A 361 38.33 -16.95 19.96
N GLU A 362 37.16 -17.36 19.45
CA GLU A 362 37.00 -17.96 18.12
C GLU A 362 36.42 -16.99 17.08
N LEU A 363 36.13 -15.73 17.46
CA LEU A 363 35.58 -14.73 16.55
C LEU A 363 36.65 -14.09 15.66
N SER A 364 36.37 -13.98 14.36
CA SER A 364 37.14 -13.12 13.47
C SER A 364 36.95 -11.63 13.83
N ASP A 365 37.87 -10.76 13.40
CA ASP A 365 37.77 -9.31 13.64
C ASP A 365 36.48 -8.69 13.09
N THR A 366 35.95 -9.26 12.00
CA THR A 366 34.69 -8.82 11.38
C THR A 366 33.49 -9.19 12.25
N GLU A 367 33.46 -10.43 12.77
CA GLU A 367 32.39 -10.89 13.65
C GLU A 367 32.45 -10.19 15.01
N ALA A 368 33.64 -9.93 15.55
CA ALA A 368 33.82 -9.14 16.77
C ALA A 368 33.31 -7.71 16.60
N THR A 369 33.51 -7.10 15.43
CA THR A 369 33.02 -5.74 15.11
C THR A 369 31.50 -5.71 14.95
N ALA A 370 30.92 -6.72 14.30
CA ALA A 370 29.47 -6.88 14.19
C ALA A 370 28.82 -7.09 15.57
N LEU A 371 29.42 -7.93 16.41
CA LEU A 371 28.96 -8.19 17.78
C LEU A 371 29.02 -6.93 18.66
N ARG A 372 30.11 -6.16 18.58
CA ARG A 372 30.22 -4.87 19.28
C ARG A 372 29.14 -3.88 18.84
N SER A 373 28.86 -3.80 17.54
CA SER A 373 27.83 -2.91 16.98
C SER A 373 26.43 -3.30 17.46
N ALA A 374 26.13 -4.60 17.47
CA ALA A 374 24.87 -5.14 17.99
C ALA A 374 24.70 -4.86 19.50
N LEU A 375 25.75 -5.04 20.30
CA LEU A 375 25.73 -4.74 21.73
C LEU A 375 25.51 -3.25 22.02
N LEU A 376 26.10 -2.36 21.20
CA LEU A 376 25.92 -0.92 21.34
C LEU A 376 24.48 -0.49 21.00
N ALA A 377 23.91 -1.05 19.94
CA ALA A 377 22.52 -0.82 19.56
C ALA A 377 21.55 -1.32 20.64
N PHE A 378 21.83 -2.50 21.22
CA PHE A 378 21.05 -3.05 22.32
C PHE A 378 21.11 -2.15 23.57
N ASN A 379 22.30 -1.70 23.97
CA ASN A 379 22.46 -0.81 25.13
C ASN A 379 21.70 0.51 24.93
N THR A 380 21.78 1.09 23.73
CA THR A 380 21.05 2.32 23.36
C THR A 380 19.53 2.09 23.44
N ALA A 381 19.02 0.97 22.94
CA ALA A 381 17.60 0.62 23.03
C ALA A 381 17.15 0.47 24.49
N THR A 382 17.95 -0.18 25.34
CA THR A 382 17.63 -0.33 26.76
C THR A 382 17.65 1.01 27.51
N GLN A 383 18.58 1.91 27.19
CA GLN A 383 18.62 3.27 27.77
C GLN A 383 17.38 4.07 27.39
N ASN A 384 16.95 4.03 26.12
CA ASN A 384 15.74 4.72 25.68
C ASN A 384 14.48 4.21 26.40
N VAL A 385 14.38 2.89 26.61
CA VAL A 385 13.26 2.32 27.37
C VAL A 385 13.31 2.73 28.85
N ALA A 386 14.49 2.72 29.47
CA ALA A 386 14.66 3.18 30.85
C ALA A 386 14.30 4.66 31.01
N MET A 387 14.68 5.53 30.06
CA MET A 387 14.29 6.95 30.07
C MET A 387 12.78 7.14 29.90
N ASN A 388 12.13 6.35 29.04
CA ASN A 388 10.68 6.40 28.86
C ASN A 388 9.92 5.94 30.12
N LEU A 389 10.44 4.93 30.82
CA LEU A 389 9.87 4.47 32.09
C LEU A 389 10.06 5.49 33.22
N ALA A 390 11.24 6.13 33.29
CA ALA A 390 11.49 7.19 34.26
C ALA A 390 10.66 8.46 33.99
N GLY A 391 10.44 8.80 32.72
CA GLY A 391 9.61 9.94 32.31
C GLY A 391 8.11 9.76 32.56
N ALA A 392 7.62 8.52 32.54
CA ALA A 392 6.21 8.21 32.84
C ALA A 392 5.85 8.41 34.32
N GLY A 393 6.82 8.36 35.24
CA GLY A 393 6.59 8.51 36.69
C GLY A 393 6.52 9.96 37.20
N THR A 394 6.77 10.97 36.35
CA THR A 394 6.84 12.39 36.78
C THR A 394 5.62 13.23 36.39
N LYS A 395 4.57 12.63 35.82
CA LYS A 395 3.34 13.33 35.39
C LYS A 395 2.10 13.04 36.27
N SER A 396 2.29 12.52 37.48
CA SER A 396 1.22 12.37 38.47
C SER A 396 1.55 13.17 39.73
N GLU A 397 1.43 14.50 39.64
CA GLU A 397 1.13 15.41 40.75
C GLU A 397 0.13 16.47 40.27
#